data_AF-A0A1H9W233-F1
#
_entry.id   AF-A0A1H9W233-F1
#
_cell.length_a   1.000
_cell.length_b   1.000
_cell.length_c   1.000
_cell.angle_alpha   90.00
_cell.angle_beta   90.00
_cell.angle_gamma   90.00
#
_symmetry.space_group_name_H-M   'P 1'
#
loop_
_entity.id
_entity.type
_entity.pdbx_description
1 polymer ?
#
loop_
_entity_poly.entity_id
_entity_poly.type
_entity_poly.pdbx_seq_one_letter_code
_entity_poly.pdbx_strand_id
1 'polypeptide(L)'
;MGITNRQVVAYWVEHEVDLVIDWSTAHERCWRCGYRSSLEQHLVVPPSMGGVRTTDNVVLLCGRCVSESPSHQDPQYLWRWLRATSVAVNDTYWTLRGWEEFEVIFGRKPLECFKEAGVDHRSLNAECRALAADEFAKTVVRFGEGRLNPSTIACVIAEVEKKLADRHGIKLP
;
A
#
# COMPACT_ATOMS: atom_id res chain seq x y z
N MET A 1 -17.66 -23.98 -14.08
CA MET A 1 -17.35 -22.55 -14.36
C MET A 1 -16.93 -21.91 -13.05
N GLY A 2 -15.80 -21.19 -13.03
CA GLY A 2 -15.32 -20.53 -11.81
C GLY A 2 -16.01 -19.19 -11.55
N ILE A 3 -15.99 -18.74 -10.30
CA ILE A 3 -16.46 -17.41 -9.91
C ILE A 3 -15.55 -16.36 -10.54
N THR A 4 -16.12 -15.33 -11.15
CA THR A 4 -15.37 -14.19 -11.73
C THR A 4 -15.19 -13.06 -10.71
N ASN A 5 -14.16 -12.23 -10.89
CA ASN A 5 -13.95 -11.05 -10.03
C ASN A 5 -15.15 -10.09 -10.04
N ARG A 6 -15.85 -9.97 -11.17
CA ARG A 6 -17.07 -9.14 -11.27
C ARG A 6 -18.22 -9.70 -10.42
N GLN A 7 -18.37 -11.03 -10.36
CA GLN A 7 -19.37 -11.67 -9.49
C GLN A 7 -19.05 -11.46 -8.01
N VAL A 8 -17.77 -11.53 -7.63
CA VAL A 8 -17.33 -11.21 -6.27
C VAL A 8 -17.68 -9.76 -5.93
N VAL A 9 -17.30 -8.80 -6.78
CA VAL A 9 -17.61 -7.38 -6.57
C VAL A 9 -19.11 -7.13 -6.48
N ALA A 10 -19.91 -7.69 -7.39
CA ALA A 10 -21.36 -7.52 -7.39
C ALA A 10 -21.99 -8.00 -6.07
N TYR A 11 -21.56 -9.15 -5.57
CA TYR A 11 -22.01 -9.67 -4.28
C TYR A 11 -21.72 -8.68 -3.15
N TRP A 12 -20.48 -8.19 -3.01
CA TRP A 12 -20.11 -7.33 -1.89
C TRP A 12 -20.65 -5.91 -1.97
N VAL A 13 -20.93 -5.40 -3.18
CA VAL A 13 -21.67 -4.13 -3.36
C VAL A 13 -23.09 -4.23 -2.80
N GLU A 14 -23.77 -5.36 -3.00
CA GLU A 14 -25.12 -5.58 -2.47
C GLU A 14 -25.15 -5.77 -0.94
N HIS A 15 -24.02 -6.14 -0.33
CA HIS A 15 -23.92 -6.45 1.10
C HIS A 15 -23.25 -5.34 1.93
N GLU A 16 -23.08 -4.15 1.34
CA GLU A 16 -22.65 -2.89 2.00
C GLU A 16 -21.47 -3.05 2.97
N VAL A 17 -20.37 -3.67 2.53
CA VAL A 17 -19.18 -3.75 3.38
C VAL A 17 -18.50 -2.41 3.50
N ASP A 18 -18.21 -2.03 4.76
CA ASP A 18 -17.46 -0.83 5.11
C ASP A 18 -15.99 -0.99 4.73
N LEU A 19 -15.66 -0.75 3.46
CA LEU A 19 -14.31 -0.69 2.92
C LEU A 19 -14.13 0.60 2.13
N VAL A 20 -12.96 1.21 2.30
CA VAL A 20 -12.60 2.46 1.60
C VAL A 20 -12.00 2.12 0.23
N ILE A 21 -12.81 1.54 -0.65
CA ILE A 21 -12.41 1.16 -2.01
C ILE A 21 -13.34 1.74 -3.07
N ASP A 22 -12.79 2.01 -4.24
CA ASP A 22 -13.60 2.35 -5.42
C ASP A 22 -14.18 1.06 -6.03
N TRP A 23 -15.44 0.79 -5.72
CA TRP A 23 -16.17 -0.38 -6.21
C TRP A 23 -16.25 -0.47 -7.74
N SER A 24 -16.16 0.65 -8.46
CA SER A 24 -16.17 0.64 -9.94
C SER A 24 -14.92 -0.03 -10.53
N THR A 25 -13.79 0.04 -9.81
CA THR A 25 -12.49 -0.53 -10.21
C THR A 25 -12.06 -1.72 -9.35
N ALA A 26 -12.84 -2.10 -8.35
CA ALA A 26 -12.53 -3.18 -7.40
C ALA A 26 -12.34 -4.58 -8.05
N HIS A 27 -12.79 -4.79 -9.28
CA HIS A 27 -12.61 -6.05 -10.00
C HIS A 27 -11.19 -6.21 -10.61
N GLU A 28 -10.41 -5.14 -10.64
CA GLU A 28 -9.03 -5.09 -11.19
C GLU A 28 -7.99 -4.47 -10.24
N ARG A 29 -8.41 -4.00 -9.06
CA ARG A 29 -7.53 -3.45 -8.01
C ARG A 29 -7.61 -4.25 -6.72
N CYS A 30 -6.49 -4.36 -6.02
CA CYS A 30 -6.41 -5.04 -4.73
C CYS A 30 -7.22 -4.28 -3.66
N TRP A 31 -8.07 -4.98 -2.92
CA TRP A 31 -9.00 -4.37 -1.95
C TRP A 31 -8.33 -3.78 -0.71
N ARG A 32 -7.05 -4.12 -0.48
CA ARG A 32 -6.22 -3.48 0.55
C ARG A 32 -5.39 -2.34 -0.02
N CYS A 33 -4.46 -2.65 -0.92
CA CYS A 33 -3.45 -1.68 -1.34
C CYS A 33 -3.87 -0.77 -2.50
N GLY A 34 -5.07 -0.96 -3.08
CA GLY A 34 -5.61 -0.14 -4.17
C GLY A 34 -4.90 -0.27 -5.52
N TYR A 35 -3.88 -1.12 -5.61
CA TYR A 35 -3.02 -1.17 -6.79
C TYR A 35 -3.53 -2.17 -7.83
N ARG A 36 -3.37 -1.81 -9.12
CA ARG A 36 -3.76 -2.66 -10.25
C ARG A 36 -2.77 -3.81 -10.47
N SER A 37 -3.21 -5.05 -10.38
CA SER A 37 -2.35 -6.23 -10.47
C SER A 37 -3.13 -7.47 -10.88
N SER A 38 -2.43 -8.60 -11.07
CA SER A 38 -3.10 -9.89 -11.11
C SER A 38 -3.69 -10.17 -9.72
N LEU A 39 -5.02 -10.26 -9.66
CA LEU A 39 -5.75 -10.47 -8.42
C LEU A 39 -5.95 -11.96 -8.15
N GLU A 40 -5.74 -12.32 -6.90
CA GLU A 40 -6.06 -13.61 -6.34
C GLU A 40 -7.42 -13.52 -5.62
N GLN A 41 -8.24 -14.54 -5.84
CA GLN A 41 -9.47 -14.74 -5.08
C GLN A 41 -9.11 -15.40 -3.75
N HIS A 42 -8.76 -14.55 -2.78
CA HIS A 42 -8.38 -14.98 -1.45
C HIS A 42 -9.63 -15.33 -0.64
N LEU A 43 -9.61 -16.47 0.04
CA LEU A 43 -10.76 -16.92 0.82
C LEU A 43 -10.80 -16.21 2.18
N VAL A 44 -11.98 -15.76 2.59
CA VAL A 44 -12.18 -15.11 3.90
C VAL A 44 -11.92 -16.12 5.02
N VAL A 45 -12.52 -17.30 4.91
CA VAL A 45 -12.22 -18.48 5.72
C VAL A 45 -11.45 -19.48 4.84
N PRO A 46 -10.25 -19.92 5.25
CA PRO A 46 -9.45 -20.87 4.47
C PRO A 46 -10.09 -22.26 4.32
N PRO A 47 -9.76 -23.01 3.24
CA PRO A 47 -10.28 -24.38 3.05
C PRO A 47 -9.89 -25.35 4.16
N SER A 48 -8.68 -25.20 4.71
CA SER A 48 -8.20 -25.99 5.84
C SER A 48 -9.01 -25.80 7.13
N MET A 49 -9.86 -24.76 7.18
CA MET A 49 -10.73 -24.43 8.30
C MET A 49 -12.23 -24.58 7.94
N GLY A 50 -12.53 -25.26 6.82
CA GLY A 50 -13.90 -25.53 6.35
C GLY A 50 -14.48 -24.45 5.43
N GLY A 51 -13.70 -23.45 5.03
CA GLY A 51 -14.13 -22.43 4.08
C GLY A 51 -14.34 -22.99 2.67
N VAL A 52 -15.45 -22.62 2.04
CA VAL A 52 -15.80 -23.04 0.68
C VAL A 52 -15.61 -21.88 -0.29
N ARG A 53 -15.27 -22.17 -1.54
CA ARG A 53 -15.14 -21.15 -2.57
C ARG A 53 -16.52 -20.71 -3.09
N THR A 54 -17.06 -19.67 -2.47
CA THR A 54 -18.33 -19.00 -2.80
C THR A 54 -18.13 -17.48 -2.83
N THR A 55 -19.06 -16.73 -3.43
CA THR A 55 -18.90 -15.26 -3.59
C THR A 55 -18.80 -14.53 -2.25
N ASP A 56 -19.49 -15.03 -1.23
CA ASP A 56 -19.53 -14.54 0.15
C ASP A 56 -18.31 -14.94 0.99
N ASN A 57 -17.45 -15.82 0.48
CA ASN A 57 -16.22 -16.23 1.14
C ASN A 57 -14.97 -15.85 0.33
N VAL A 58 -15.07 -14.92 -0.62
CA VAL A 58 -13.94 -14.49 -1.48
C VAL A 58 -13.77 -12.97 -1.43
N VAL A 59 -12.53 -12.53 -1.28
CA VAL A 59 -12.09 -11.14 -1.50
C VAL A 59 -10.99 -11.09 -2.57
N LEU A 60 -10.75 -9.92 -3.16
CA LEU A 60 -9.75 -9.78 -4.22
C LEU A 60 -8.49 -9.05 -3.73
N LEU A 61 -7.37 -9.77 -3.68
CA LEU A 61 -6.09 -9.27 -3.18
C LEU A 61 -4.98 -9.53 -4.20
N CYS A 62 -3.95 -8.68 -4.25
CA CYS A 62 -2.70 -9.05 -4.94
C CYS A 62 -1.89 -10.03 -4.09
N GLY A 63 -1.02 -10.84 -4.71
CA GLY A 63 -0.25 -11.87 -3.99
C GLY A 63 0.52 -11.40 -2.75
N ARG A 64 1.05 -10.17 -2.77
CA ARG A 64 1.68 -9.58 -1.57
C ARG A 64 0.70 -9.29 -0.42
N CYS A 65 -0.52 -8.87 -0.73
CA CYS A 65 -1.56 -8.70 0.29
C CYS A 65 -2.10 -10.05 0.76
N VAL A 66 -2.10 -11.08 -0.10
CA VAL A 66 -2.38 -12.46 0.32
C VAL A 66 -1.32 -12.98 1.30
N SER A 67 -0.03 -12.70 1.08
CA SER A 67 1.01 -13.13 2.01
C SER A 67 0.97 -12.43 3.38
N GLU A 68 0.36 -11.24 3.43
CA GLU A 68 0.24 -10.44 4.66
C GLU A 68 -1.13 -10.58 5.33
N SER A 69 -2.10 -11.26 4.70
CA SER A 69 -3.46 -11.37 5.24
C SER A 69 -3.52 -12.36 6.41
N PRO A 70 -4.36 -12.09 7.42
CA PRO A 70 -4.61 -13.06 8.48
C PRO A 70 -5.31 -14.31 7.93
N SER A 71 -4.94 -15.48 8.43
CA SER A 71 -5.63 -16.75 8.17
C SER A 71 -6.27 -17.25 9.46
N HIS A 72 -7.60 -17.21 9.53
CA HIS A 72 -8.36 -17.56 10.73
C HIS A 72 -9.75 -18.11 10.37
N GLN A 73 -10.34 -18.93 11.26
CA GLN A 73 -11.66 -19.52 11.04
C GLN A 73 -12.79 -18.48 11.19
N ASP A 74 -12.64 -17.57 12.15
CA ASP A 74 -13.49 -16.40 12.29
C ASP A 74 -13.22 -15.38 11.15
N PRO A 75 -14.20 -15.14 10.24
CA PRO A 75 -14.04 -14.22 9.12
C PRO A 75 -13.83 -12.76 9.55
N GLN A 76 -14.22 -12.38 10.77
CA GLN A 76 -14.15 -10.99 11.23
C GLN A 76 -12.72 -10.43 11.25
N TYR A 77 -11.71 -11.28 11.45
CA TYR A 77 -10.33 -10.82 11.49
C TYR A 77 -9.82 -10.34 10.13
N LEU A 78 -10.18 -11.00 9.03
CA LEU A 78 -9.80 -10.53 7.70
C LEU A 78 -10.48 -9.19 7.40
N TRP A 79 -11.77 -9.06 7.69
CA TRP A 79 -12.50 -7.81 7.49
C TRP A 79 -11.97 -6.67 8.36
N ARG A 80 -11.59 -6.96 9.62
CA ARG A 80 -10.96 -5.97 10.50
C ARG A 80 -9.61 -5.52 9.96
N TRP A 81 -8.82 -6.45 9.44
CA TRP A 81 -7.53 -6.14 8.81
C TRP A 81 -7.69 -5.31 7.53
N LEU A 82 -8.66 -5.64 6.67
CA LEU A 82 -8.96 -4.85 5.47
C LEU A 82 -9.36 -3.42 5.84
N ARG A 83 -10.30 -3.24 6.78
CA ARG A 83 -10.72 -1.92 7.27
C ARG A 83 -9.57 -1.11 7.85
N ALA A 84 -8.73 -1.75 8.66
CA ALA A 84 -7.63 -1.07 9.33
C ALA A 84 -6.48 -0.69 8.38
N THR A 85 -6.37 -1.35 7.22
CA THR A 85 -5.19 -1.21 6.35
C THR A 85 -5.51 -0.81 4.92
N SER A 86 -6.77 -0.69 4.51
CA SER A 86 -7.13 -0.15 3.20
C SER A 86 -6.82 1.34 3.11
N VAL A 87 -6.49 1.83 1.90
CA VAL A 87 -6.25 3.26 1.64
C VAL A 87 -7.29 3.83 0.68
N ALA A 88 -7.75 5.05 0.97
CA ALA A 88 -8.73 5.75 0.14
C ALA A 88 -8.18 6.15 -1.23
N VAL A 89 -6.88 6.46 -1.30
CA VAL A 89 -6.23 6.90 -2.54
C VAL A 89 -5.44 5.75 -3.13
N ASN A 90 -5.84 5.33 -4.32
CA ASN A 90 -5.16 4.28 -5.07
C ASN A 90 -3.66 4.57 -5.24
N ASP A 91 -2.86 3.51 -5.29
CA ASP A 91 -1.43 3.56 -5.59
C ASP A 91 -0.57 4.32 -4.54
N THR A 92 -1.13 4.66 -3.37
CA THR A 92 -0.40 5.33 -2.26
C THR A 92 0.03 4.40 -1.14
N TYR A 93 -0.59 3.21 -1.02
CA TYR A 93 -0.44 2.31 0.13
C TYR A 93 1.02 2.02 0.52
N TRP A 94 1.81 1.59 -0.45
CA TRP A 94 3.20 1.17 -0.19
C TRP A 94 4.10 2.36 0.12
N THR A 95 3.80 3.52 -0.45
CA THR A 95 4.49 4.77 -0.09
C THR A 95 4.20 5.11 1.36
N LEU A 96 2.93 5.14 1.78
CA LEU A 96 2.57 5.41 3.18
C LEU A 96 3.27 4.45 4.16
N ARG A 97 3.29 3.16 3.84
CA ARG A 97 4.06 2.19 4.62
C ARG A 97 5.56 2.47 4.65
N GLY A 98 6.14 2.97 3.56
CA GLY A 98 7.53 3.42 3.52
C GLY A 98 7.81 4.65 4.39
N TRP A 99 6.83 5.55 4.58
CA TRP A 99 6.94 6.66 5.53
C TRP A 99 6.95 6.16 6.97
N GLU A 100 6.07 5.22 7.32
CA GLU A 100 6.07 4.57 8.64
C GLU A 100 7.39 3.85 8.90
N GLU A 101 7.88 3.10 7.90
CA GLU A 101 9.16 2.39 7.99
C GLU A 101 10.35 3.34 8.12
N PHE A 102 10.30 4.52 7.51
CA PHE A 102 11.31 5.55 7.70
C PHE A 102 11.41 5.97 9.18
N GLU A 103 10.28 6.20 9.84
CA GLU A 103 10.27 6.57 11.25
C GLU A 103 10.91 5.49 12.13
N VAL A 104 10.69 4.21 11.79
CA VAL A 104 11.32 3.07 12.46
C VAL A 104 12.84 3.03 12.23
N ILE A 105 13.30 3.21 11.00
CA ILE A 105 14.73 3.09 10.63
C ILE A 105 15.53 4.30 11.13
N PHE A 106 14.99 5.52 11.01
CA PHE A 106 15.72 6.76 11.24
C PHE A 106 15.33 7.47 12.55
N GLY A 107 14.31 6.99 13.26
CA GLY A 107 13.91 7.53 14.57
C GLY A 107 13.31 8.94 14.53
N ARG A 108 12.85 9.41 13.35
CA ARG A 108 12.31 10.75 13.14
C ARG A 108 11.37 10.79 11.93
N LYS A 109 10.60 11.86 11.78
CA LYS A 109 9.67 12.00 10.65
C LYS A 109 10.41 12.38 9.36
N PRO A 110 9.97 11.87 8.19
CA PRO A 110 10.53 12.30 6.92
C PRO A 110 10.29 13.77 6.63
N LEU A 111 11.29 14.44 6.05
CA LEU A 111 11.26 15.84 5.64
C LEU A 111 10.98 16.83 6.79
N GLU A 112 11.08 16.40 8.05
CA GLU A 112 10.75 17.22 9.21
C GLU A 112 11.65 18.45 9.33
N CYS A 113 12.92 18.31 8.96
CA CYS A 113 13.90 19.40 8.95
C CYS A 113 13.54 20.55 7.98
N PHE A 114 12.62 20.33 7.04
CA PHE A 114 12.16 21.37 6.10
C PHE A 114 10.92 22.13 6.57
N LYS A 115 10.22 21.69 7.63
CA LYS A 115 8.97 22.35 8.09
C LYS A 115 9.21 23.76 8.63
N GLU A 116 10.34 23.95 9.31
CA GLU A 116 10.73 25.22 9.93
C GLU A 116 11.81 25.95 9.12
N ALA A 117 12.28 25.34 8.03
CA ALA A 117 13.23 25.96 7.13
C ALA A 117 12.52 27.08 6.35
N GLY A 118 13.21 28.22 6.13
CA GLY A 118 12.72 29.34 5.32
C GLY A 118 12.69 29.03 3.82
N VAL A 119 12.26 27.84 3.43
CA VAL A 119 12.20 27.34 2.04
C VAL A 119 10.80 27.52 1.47
N ASP A 120 10.70 27.82 0.18
CA ASP A 120 9.41 27.79 -0.50
C ASP A 120 8.91 26.34 -0.65
N HIS A 121 7.89 25.97 0.11
CA HIS A 121 7.31 24.63 0.09
C HIS A 121 6.73 24.25 -1.28
N ARG A 122 6.36 25.21 -2.14
CA ARG A 122 5.88 24.88 -3.49
C ARG A 122 7.02 24.39 -4.38
N SER A 123 8.14 25.12 -4.43
CA SER A 123 9.36 24.67 -5.12
C SER A 123 9.86 23.34 -4.55
N LEU A 124 9.88 23.23 -3.21
CA LEU A 124 10.33 22.01 -2.52
C LEU A 124 9.55 20.78 -2.98
N ASN A 125 8.22 20.86 -3.12
CA ASN A 125 7.41 19.75 -3.58
C ASN A 125 7.75 19.30 -5.01
N ALA A 126 8.07 20.23 -5.92
CA ALA A 126 8.47 19.90 -7.28
C ALA A 126 9.85 19.22 -7.29
N GLU A 127 10.80 19.73 -6.50
CA GLU A 127 12.13 19.14 -6.34
C GLU A 127 12.09 17.75 -5.71
N CYS A 128 11.29 17.57 -4.65
CA CYS A 128 11.03 16.27 -4.02
C CYS A 128 10.59 15.24 -5.05
N ARG A 129 9.65 15.60 -5.94
CA ARG A 129 9.14 14.69 -6.97
C ARG A 129 10.21 14.32 -8.00
N ALA A 130 10.99 15.29 -8.45
CA ALA A 130 12.08 15.05 -9.40
C ALA A 130 13.15 14.12 -8.79
N LEU A 131 13.59 14.43 -7.57
CA LEU A 131 14.57 13.61 -6.84
C LEU A 131 14.04 12.21 -6.54
N ALA A 132 12.77 12.09 -6.16
CA ALA A 132 12.17 10.79 -5.91
C ALA A 132 12.19 9.92 -7.16
N ALA A 133 11.88 10.47 -8.34
CA ALA A 133 11.94 9.72 -9.59
C ALA A 133 13.35 9.17 -9.87
N ASP A 134 14.38 10.01 -9.69
CA ASP A 134 15.79 9.62 -9.87
C ASP A 134 16.24 8.55 -8.86
N GLU A 135 15.82 8.65 -7.59
CA GLU A 135 16.18 7.66 -6.58
C GLU A 135 15.42 6.35 -6.75
N PHE A 136 14.15 6.39 -7.13
CA PHE A 136 13.39 5.18 -7.45
C PHE A 136 14.01 4.40 -8.61
N ALA A 137 14.60 5.07 -9.60
CA ALA A 137 15.29 4.43 -10.72
C ALA A 137 16.53 3.61 -10.30
N LYS A 138 17.05 3.81 -9.08
CA LYS A 138 18.20 3.07 -8.52
C LYS A 138 17.81 1.88 -7.65
N THR A 139 16.51 1.61 -7.54
CA THR A 139 15.98 0.53 -6.72
C THR A 139 15.57 -0.66 -7.56
N VAL A 140 15.47 -1.83 -6.93
CA VAL A 140 15.00 -3.06 -7.57
C VAL A 140 13.85 -3.64 -6.78
N VAL A 141 12.79 -4.04 -7.49
CA VAL A 141 11.71 -4.84 -6.91
C VAL A 141 12.23 -6.26 -6.72
N ARG A 142 12.21 -6.77 -5.48
CA ARG A 142 12.60 -8.15 -5.22
C ARG A 142 11.63 -9.12 -5.91
N PHE A 143 12.18 -10.25 -6.37
CA PHE A 143 11.40 -11.30 -6.99
C PHE A 143 10.23 -11.72 -6.09
N GLY A 144 9.03 -11.81 -6.66
CA GLY A 144 7.81 -12.17 -5.93
C GLY A 144 7.11 -11.01 -5.19
N GLU A 145 7.74 -9.86 -4.97
CA GLU A 145 7.10 -8.74 -4.23
C GLU A 145 6.20 -7.88 -5.12
N GLY A 146 6.47 -7.84 -6.43
CA GLY A 146 5.71 -7.07 -7.43
C GLY A 146 5.84 -5.54 -7.33
N ARG A 147 6.33 -5.02 -6.18
CA ARG A 147 6.59 -3.60 -5.89
C ARG A 147 7.71 -3.47 -4.86
N LEU A 148 8.24 -2.26 -4.71
CA LEU A 148 9.21 -1.96 -3.66
C LEU A 148 8.60 -2.23 -2.28
N ASN A 149 9.41 -2.79 -1.39
CA ASN A 149 9.04 -2.94 0.01
C ASN A 149 9.21 -1.62 0.79
N PRO A 150 8.51 -1.48 1.93
CA PRO A 150 8.61 -0.29 2.77
C PRO A 150 10.05 0.11 3.12
N SER A 151 10.93 -0.85 3.44
CA SER A 151 12.32 -0.53 3.79
C SER A 151 13.10 0.09 2.64
N THR A 152 12.88 -0.37 1.40
CA THR A 152 13.51 0.23 0.22
C THR A 152 12.93 1.62 -0.05
N ILE A 153 11.62 1.82 0.14
CA ILE A 153 10.99 3.13 -0.02
C ILE A 153 11.52 4.11 1.05
N ALA A 154 11.70 3.67 2.30
CA ALA A 154 12.30 4.47 3.36
C ALA A 154 13.72 4.93 3.01
N CYS A 155 14.56 4.05 2.45
CA CYS A 155 15.89 4.43 1.98
C CYS A 155 15.83 5.47 0.84
N VAL A 156 14.89 5.34 -0.10
CA VAL A 156 14.67 6.35 -1.15
C VAL A 156 14.30 7.70 -0.54
N ILE A 157 13.39 7.71 0.44
CA ILE A 157 12.98 8.93 1.15
C ILE A 157 14.20 9.59 1.82
N ALA A 158 15.07 8.82 2.45
CA ALA A 158 16.29 9.35 3.09
C ALA A 158 17.28 9.97 2.08
N GLU A 159 17.47 9.34 0.91
CA GLU A 159 18.34 9.91 -0.13
C GLU A 159 17.75 11.18 -0.75
N VAL A 160 16.42 11.23 -0.94
CA VAL A 160 15.74 12.46 -1.37
C VAL A 160 15.94 13.57 -0.34
N GLU A 161 15.73 13.27 0.94
CA GLU A 161 15.88 14.24 2.03
C GLU A 161 17.31 14.79 2.12
N LYS A 162 18.31 13.92 2.03
CA LYS A 162 19.73 14.29 1.99
C LYS A 162 20.04 15.24 0.83
N LYS A 163 19.59 14.89 -0.38
CA LYS A 163 19.83 15.73 -1.57
C LYS A 163 19.14 17.08 -1.49
N LEU A 164 17.94 17.14 -0.91
CA LEU A 164 17.26 18.41 -0.65
C LEU A 164 18.02 19.22 0.38
N ALA A 165 18.51 18.58 1.44
CA ALA A 165 19.21 19.26 2.52
C ALA A 165 20.51 19.89 2.00
N ASP A 166 21.25 19.15 1.17
CA ASP A 166 22.46 19.64 0.49
C ASP A 166 22.16 20.84 -0.42
N ARG A 167 21.04 20.83 -1.16
CA ARG A 167 20.63 21.94 -2.03
C ARG A 167 20.26 23.20 -1.28
N HIS A 168 19.64 23.04 -0.11
CA HIS A 168 19.10 24.15 0.70
C HIS A 168 20.03 24.52 1.86
N GLY A 169 21.22 23.92 1.97
CA GLY A 169 22.17 24.19 3.05
C GLY A 169 21.67 23.80 4.44
N ILE A 170 20.76 22.84 4.52
CA ILE A 170 20.14 22.38 5.77
C ILE A 170 20.97 21.21 6.32
N LYS A 171 21.24 21.23 7.62
CA LYS A 171 21.89 20.10 8.30
C LYS A 171 20.83 19.08 8.70
N LEU A 172 20.99 17.84 8.23
CA LEU A 172 20.17 16.73 8.71
C LEU A 172 20.50 16.40 10.17
N PRO A 173 19.51 15.99 10.96
CA PRO A 173 19.71 15.49 12.32
C PRO A 173 20.51 14.18 12.35
#